data_AF-A0A919K678-F1
#
_entry.id   AF-A0A919K678-F1
#
_cell.length_a   1.000
_cell.length_b   1.000
_cell.length_c   1.000
_cell.angle_alpha   90.00
_cell.angle_beta   90.00
_cell.angle_gamma   90.00
#
_symmetry.space_group_name_H-M   'P 1'
#
loop_
_entity.id
_entity.type
_entity.pdbx_description
1 polymer ?
#
loop_
_entity_poly.entity_id
_entity_poly.type
_entity_poly.pdbx_seq_one_letter_code
_entity_poly.pdbx_strand_id
1 'polypeptide(L)'
;MNPTISRTDREPLSDVLIDAATAAARYAPSVLNTQPWRWRVHPDRLELFAERSRQLNAIDSDGRLLTLSCGAVLHHARIALAAQGWTAAVFRTPGTSTSGLLAVLHDFDDAAITPKTQQLAHAMRTRHTDRRPLSEQPLAPAVVRAIAACADSDVRVHVLTAGQVLDLSAAASRAGAVLAADPPASAELEYWTSRTMGDGVGLALQLLPERAAQTTVPNRGFGHPGTLPIGGGHDRAATYVLLYGDEDDPHRWLKAGETLSAVWLAATALNVSVLPLSDVVTVPATREALRRMLTALDHPYLTLRLGIADPPSGPPRRTPRLPAAQLVEAVPPAPDTAPPPHDHQPPPQVGDVMPNASTTRPGRLDPGHRAM
;
A
#
# COMPACT_ATOMS: atom_id res chain seq x y z
N MET A 1 -31.85 -4.86 25.12
CA MET A 1 -31.94 -3.87 24.03
C MET A 1 -30.67 -3.06 24.06
N ASN A 2 -29.73 -3.30 23.14
CA ASN A 2 -28.57 -2.41 23.00
C ASN A 2 -29.06 -1.11 22.36
N PRO A 3 -28.69 0.06 22.88
CA PRO A 3 -29.04 1.31 22.25
C PRO A 3 -28.37 1.36 20.88
N THR A 4 -29.17 1.44 19.83
CA THR A 4 -28.69 1.73 18.48
C THR A 4 -28.20 3.18 18.53
N ILE A 5 -26.88 3.37 18.61
CA ILE A 5 -26.29 4.71 18.48
C ILE A 5 -26.72 5.22 17.10
N SER A 6 -27.52 6.28 17.10
CA SER A 6 -27.97 6.96 15.89
C SER A 6 -26.74 7.46 15.12
N ARG A 7 -26.76 7.36 13.79
CA ARG A 7 -25.66 7.84 12.91
C ARG A 7 -25.29 9.32 13.15
N THR A 8 -26.22 10.06 13.77
CA THR A 8 -26.15 11.48 14.11
C THR A 8 -25.32 11.81 15.36
N ASP A 9 -25.02 10.84 16.23
CA ASP A 9 -24.18 11.03 17.44
C ASP A 9 -22.72 10.60 17.22
N ARG A 10 -22.36 10.22 16.00
CA ARG A 10 -20.99 9.81 15.65
C ARG A 10 -20.13 11.02 15.30
N GLU A 11 -18.85 10.88 15.61
CA GLU A 11 -17.79 11.74 15.12
C GLU A 11 -17.93 11.95 13.59
N PRO A 12 -17.70 13.18 13.07
CA PRO A 12 -17.77 13.45 11.64
C PRO A 12 -16.95 12.44 10.83
N LEU A 13 -17.50 11.96 9.71
CA LEU A 13 -16.81 10.99 8.86
C LEU A 13 -15.40 11.46 8.48
N SER A 14 -15.22 12.76 8.20
CA SER A 14 -13.90 13.35 7.91
C SER A 14 -12.86 13.06 8.98
N ASP A 15 -13.22 13.11 10.26
CA ASP A 15 -12.30 12.89 11.38
C ASP A 15 -11.92 11.41 11.47
N VAL A 16 -12.90 10.51 11.30
CA VAL A 16 -12.67 9.07 11.16
C VAL A 16 -11.71 8.76 10.00
N LEU A 17 -11.87 9.44 8.86
CA LEU A 17 -10.99 9.26 7.69
C LEU A 17 -9.57 9.78 7.95
N ILE A 18 -9.44 10.94 8.63
CA ILE A 18 -8.15 11.49 9.05
C ILE A 18 -7.43 10.51 9.99
N ASP A 19 -8.14 9.97 10.97
CA ASP A 19 -7.61 9.02 11.93
C ASP A 19 -7.18 7.72 11.27
N ALA A 20 -7.99 7.20 10.34
CA ALA A 20 -7.66 6.01 9.59
C ALA A 20 -6.40 6.20 8.71
N ALA A 21 -6.32 7.32 7.97
CA ALA A 21 -5.17 7.66 7.14
C ALA A 21 -3.90 7.84 7.99
N THR A 22 -4.02 8.51 9.14
CA THR A 22 -2.93 8.75 10.09
C THR A 22 -2.43 7.46 10.72
N ALA A 23 -3.34 6.60 11.18
CA ALA A 23 -2.99 5.29 11.72
C ALA A 23 -2.29 4.42 10.66
N ALA A 24 -2.82 4.41 9.43
CA ALA A 24 -2.22 3.66 8.34
C ALA A 24 -0.79 4.13 8.04
N ALA A 25 -0.62 5.43 7.83
CA ALA A 25 0.67 6.07 7.57
C ALA A 25 1.71 5.78 8.68
N ARG A 26 1.25 5.73 9.94
CA ARG A 26 2.11 5.46 11.09
C ARG A 26 2.59 4.00 11.18
N TYR A 27 1.79 3.03 10.73
CA TYR A 27 2.07 1.62 11.02
C TYR A 27 2.40 0.77 9.79
N ALA A 28 2.05 1.21 8.58
CA ALA A 28 2.34 0.48 7.36
C ALA A 28 3.86 0.30 7.15
N PRO A 29 4.30 -0.84 6.59
CA PRO A 29 5.66 -1.03 6.10
C PRO A 29 5.83 -0.37 4.72
N SER A 30 7.06 0.02 4.40
CA SER A 30 7.48 0.42 3.05
C SER A 30 8.91 -0.05 2.79
N VAL A 31 9.26 -0.21 1.51
CA VAL A 31 10.65 -0.49 1.10
C VAL A 31 11.58 0.54 1.71
N LEU A 32 12.65 0.09 2.38
CA LEU A 32 13.61 0.94 3.09
C LEU A 32 13.00 2.04 3.99
N ASN A 33 11.74 1.89 4.44
CA ASN A 33 11.00 2.92 5.17
C ASN A 33 10.86 4.27 4.42
N THR A 34 10.79 4.24 3.09
CA THR A 34 10.63 5.45 2.24
C THR A 34 9.29 6.15 2.44
N GLN A 35 8.25 5.44 2.87
CA GLN A 35 6.87 5.95 3.06
C GLN A 35 6.35 6.73 1.83
N PRO A 36 6.29 6.10 0.64
CA PRO A 36 6.09 6.80 -0.62
C PRO A 36 4.60 7.04 -0.92
N TRP A 37 3.85 7.51 0.06
CA TRP A 37 2.41 7.73 -0.04
C TRP A 37 2.01 9.13 0.45
N ARG A 38 0.90 9.62 -0.09
CA ARG A 38 0.19 10.81 0.40
C ARG A 38 -1.31 10.53 0.39
N TRP A 39 -1.98 10.88 1.48
CA TRP A 39 -3.42 10.80 1.64
C TRP A 39 -4.05 12.17 1.46
N ARG A 40 -5.13 12.25 0.67
CA ARG A 40 -6.04 13.38 0.66
C ARG A 40 -7.38 12.97 1.24
N VAL A 41 -7.79 13.64 2.29
CA VAL A 41 -9.04 13.38 3.00
C VAL A 41 -10.06 14.41 2.56
N HIS A 42 -11.11 13.95 1.89
CA HIS A 42 -12.29 14.75 1.57
C HIS A 42 -13.40 14.43 2.59
N PRO A 43 -14.50 15.22 2.63
CA PRO A 43 -15.62 14.91 3.51
C PRO A 43 -16.25 13.52 3.30
N ASP A 44 -16.16 12.99 2.07
CA ASP A 44 -16.88 11.80 1.61
C ASP A 44 -15.99 10.68 1.04
N ARG A 45 -14.67 10.92 0.90
CA ARG A 45 -13.72 9.95 0.31
C ARG A 45 -12.30 10.16 0.80
N LEU A 46 -11.50 9.10 0.70
CA LEU A 46 -10.08 9.10 1.01
C LEU A 46 -9.29 8.69 -0.23
N GLU A 47 -8.43 9.58 -0.72
CA GLU A 47 -7.62 9.35 -1.93
C GLU A 47 -6.17 9.02 -1.55
N LEU A 48 -5.62 7.95 -2.13
CA LEU A 48 -4.22 7.53 -1.96
C LEU A 48 -3.40 7.87 -3.21
N PHE A 49 -2.34 8.64 -3.02
CA PHE A 49 -1.38 9.00 -4.07
C PHE A 49 -0.01 8.37 -3.81
N ALA A 50 0.68 8.02 -4.89
CA ALA A 50 2.11 7.73 -4.91
C ALA A 50 2.93 9.01 -4.73
N GLU A 51 3.82 9.05 -3.73
CA GLU A 51 4.79 10.12 -3.55
C GLU A 51 6.10 9.76 -4.28
N ARG A 52 6.14 10.06 -5.58
CA ARG A 52 7.25 9.67 -6.48
C ARG A 52 8.59 10.33 -6.12
N SER A 53 8.59 11.44 -5.38
CA SER A 53 9.83 12.03 -4.87
C SER A 53 10.59 11.09 -3.90
N ARG A 54 9.94 10.05 -3.38
CA ARG A 54 10.52 9.02 -2.52
C ARG A 54 10.71 7.66 -3.21
N GLN A 55 10.60 7.62 -4.53
CA GLN A 55 10.87 6.41 -5.31
C GLN A 55 12.37 6.09 -5.27
N LEU A 56 12.70 4.79 -5.23
CA LEU A 56 14.07 4.32 -5.44
C LEU A 56 14.34 4.27 -6.95
N ASN A 57 15.09 5.21 -7.49
CA ASN A 57 15.29 5.36 -8.93
C ASN A 57 16.29 4.34 -9.51
N ALA A 58 17.23 3.84 -8.70
CA ALA A 58 18.18 2.82 -9.12
C ALA A 58 17.70 1.41 -8.75
N ILE A 59 17.20 1.22 -7.53
CA ILE A 59 16.79 -0.09 -7.01
C ILE A 59 15.38 -0.50 -7.48
N ASP A 60 14.47 0.46 -7.68
CA ASP A 60 13.06 0.22 -8.05
C ASP A 60 12.61 1.24 -9.12
N SER A 61 13.35 1.30 -10.22
CA SER A 61 13.12 2.25 -11.32
C SER A 61 11.70 2.19 -11.90
N ASP A 62 11.10 1.00 -11.94
CA ASP A 62 9.73 0.78 -12.40
C ASP A 62 8.65 1.13 -11.35
N GLY A 63 9.03 1.37 -10.09
CA GLY A 63 8.12 1.72 -9.00
C GLY A 63 7.25 0.55 -8.51
N ARG A 64 7.73 -0.69 -8.63
CA ARG A 64 7.02 -1.88 -8.16
C ARG A 64 6.93 -1.91 -6.65
N LEU A 65 8.07 -1.73 -5.97
CA LEU A 65 8.15 -1.72 -4.51
C LEU A 65 7.51 -0.46 -3.93
N LEU A 66 7.55 0.66 -4.64
CA LEU A 66 6.76 1.86 -4.32
C LEU A 66 5.26 1.52 -4.29
N THR A 67 4.73 0.99 -5.39
CA THR A 67 3.30 0.68 -5.52
C THR A 67 2.86 -0.38 -4.51
N LEU A 68 3.71 -1.39 -4.26
CA LEU A 68 3.48 -2.40 -3.23
C LEU A 68 3.46 -1.79 -1.82
N SER A 69 4.35 -0.84 -1.52
CA SER A 69 4.33 -0.10 -0.25
C SER A 69 3.01 0.69 -0.10
N CYS A 70 2.52 1.30 -1.17
CA CYS A 70 1.23 1.99 -1.18
C CYS A 70 0.05 1.03 -0.97
N GLY A 71 0.10 -0.18 -1.54
CA GLY A 71 -0.93 -1.20 -1.28
C GLY A 71 -0.97 -1.62 0.19
N ALA A 72 0.20 -1.70 0.84
CA ALA A 72 0.26 -2.03 2.25
C ALA A 72 -0.39 -0.95 3.13
N VAL A 73 -0.17 0.34 2.84
CA VAL A 73 -0.82 1.44 3.57
C VAL A 73 -2.32 1.52 3.26
N LEU A 74 -2.74 1.21 2.03
CA LEU A 74 -4.16 1.12 1.65
C LEU A 74 -4.90 0.09 2.51
N HIS A 75 -4.35 -1.11 2.64
CA HIS A 75 -4.95 -2.13 3.49
C HIS A 75 -4.91 -1.75 4.98
N HIS A 76 -3.84 -1.10 5.46
CA HIS A 76 -3.81 -0.59 6.84
C HIS A 76 -4.93 0.45 7.10
N ALA A 77 -5.24 1.32 6.14
CA ALA A 77 -6.34 2.29 6.27
C ALA A 77 -7.69 1.57 6.40
N ARG A 78 -7.93 0.52 5.61
CA ARG A 78 -9.14 -0.31 5.72
C ARG A 78 -9.25 -1.00 7.08
N ILE A 79 -8.15 -1.49 7.65
CA ILE A 79 -8.14 -2.06 9.01
C ILE A 79 -8.42 -0.99 10.07
N ALA A 80 -7.87 0.21 9.92
CA ALA A 80 -8.10 1.32 10.83
C ALA A 80 -9.57 1.80 10.80
N LEU A 81 -10.20 1.86 9.62
CA LEU A 81 -11.64 2.13 9.45
C LEU A 81 -12.48 1.05 10.11
N ALA A 82 -12.19 -0.22 9.82
CA ALA A 82 -12.94 -1.34 10.38
C ALA A 82 -12.88 -1.38 11.92
N ALA A 83 -11.73 -1.00 12.51
CA ALA A 83 -11.56 -0.92 13.96
C ALA A 83 -12.44 0.17 14.61
N GLN A 84 -12.89 1.14 13.82
CA GLN A 84 -13.81 2.20 14.21
C GLN A 84 -15.27 1.91 13.79
N GLY A 85 -15.53 0.72 13.22
CA GLY A 85 -16.87 0.31 12.81
C GLY A 85 -17.28 0.80 11.43
N TRP A 86 -16.32 1.05 10.53
CA TRP A 86 -16.57 1.49 9.16
C TRP A 86 -16.02 0.50 8.13
N THR A 87 -16.76 0.30 7.04
CA THR A 87 -16.27 -0.33 5.81
C THR A 87 -16.27 0.68 4.67
N ALA A 88 -15.54 0.40 3.61
CA ALA A 88 -15.46 1.25 2.43
C ALA A 88 -15.35 0.41 1.15
N ALA A 89 -15.98 0.88 0.08
CA ALA A 89 -15.63 0.46 -1.27
C ALA A 89 -14.24 1.01 -1.64
N VAL A 90 -13.52 0.32 -2.53
CA VAL A 90 -12.18 0.73 -2.97
C VAL A 90 -12.09 0.68 -4.48
N PHE A 91 -12.02 1.86 -5.10
CA PHE A 91 -11.70 2.00 -6.51
C PHE A 91 -10.18 2.08 -6.68
N ARG A 92 -9.59 1.13 -7.40
CA ARG A 92 -8.14 1.05 -7.67
C ARG A 92 -7.86 1.49 -9.10
N THR A 93 -6.94 2.43 -9.26
CA THR A 93 -6.61 2.99 -10.58
C THR A 93 -5.10 3.27 -10.78
N PRO A 94 -4.20 2.39 -10.30
CA PRO A 94 -2.77 2.63 -10.45
C PRO A 94 -2.37 2.60 -11.93
N GLY A 95 -1.54 3.56 -12.35
CA GLY A 95 -0.95 3.61 -13.69
C GLY A 95 -1.83 4.23 -14.79
N THR A 96 -3.10 4.56 -14.52
CA THR A 96 -3.99 5.22 -15.50
C THR A 96 -3.88 6.75 -15.49
N SER A 97 -3.28 7.32 -14.44
CA SER A 97 -3.22 8.75 -14.21
C SER A 97 -1.79 9.26 -14.09
N THR A 98 -1.48 10.36 -14.80
CA THR A 98 -0.26 11.15 -14.58
C THR A 98 -0.22 11.80 -13.19
N SER A 99 -1.35 11.87 -12.47
CA SER A 99 -1.47 12.50 -11.15
C SER A 99 -0.85 11.70 -10.01
N GLY A 100 -0.54 10.41 -10.22
CA GLY A 100 -0.06 9.52 -9.16
C GLY A 100 -1.17 8.96 -8.25
N LEU A 101 -2.45 9.19 -8.54
CA LEU A 101 -3.57 8.55 -7.83
C LEU A 101 -3.52 7.02 -8.01
N LEU A 102 -3.59 6.30 -6.89
CA LEU A 102 -3.55 4.83 -6.86
C LEU A 102 -4.89 4.21 -6.46
N ALA A 103 -5.58 4.80 -5.48
CA ALA A 103 -6.85 4.29 -5.00
C ALA A 103 -7.72 5.38 -4.37
N VAL A 104 -9.03 5.14 -4.36
CA VAL A 104 -10.02 5.96 -3.66
C VAL A 104 -10.86 5.03 -2.79
N LEU A 105 -10.94 5.32 -1.49
CA LEU A 105 -11.94 4.73 -0.60
C LEU A 105 -13.16 5.64 -0.56
N HIS A 106 -14.33 5.08 -0.79
CA HIS A 106 -15.61 5.79 -0.85
C HIS A 106 -16.74 4.85 -0.41
N ASP A 107 -18.00 5.32 -0.48
CA ASP A 107 -19.20 4.58 -0.09
C ASP A 107 -19.04 3.94 1.31
N PHE A 108 -18.82 4.79 2.31
CA PHE A 108 -18.59 4.36 3.67
C PHE A 108 -19.88 3.93 4.36
N ASP A 109 -19.87 2.73 4.91
CA ASP A 109 -21.01 2.12 5.59
C ASP A 109 -20.64 1.61 6.98
N ASP A 110 -21.67 1.40 7.80
CA ASP A 110 -21.54 0.80 9.12
C ASP A 110 -21.05 -0.65 9.02
N ALA A 111 -20.05 -0.97 9.83
CA ALA A 111 -19.52 -2.32 9.98
C ALA A 111 -19.48 -2.73 11.45
N ALA A 112 -19.77 -4.00 11.71
CA ALA A 112 -19.61 -4.56 13.05
C ALA A 112 -18.13 -4.61 13.45
N ILE A 113 -17.81 -4.08 14.62
CA ILE A 113 -16.48 -4.24 15.21
C ILE A 113 -16.38 -5.67 15.74
N THR A 114 -15.60 -6.51 15.06
CA THR A 114 -15.41 -7.91 15.44
C THR A 114 -14.12 -8.11 16.25
N PRO A 115 -13.99 -9.20 17.03
CA PRO A 115 -12.73 -9.57 17.67
C PRO A 115 -11.56 -9.67 16.68
N LYS A 116 -11.81 -10.18 15.47
CA LYS A 116 -10.80 -10.27 14.40
C LYS A 116 -10.30 -8.88 14.00
N THR A 117 -11.20 -7.91 13.83
CA THR A 117 -10.83 -6.55 13.46
C THR A 117 -10.00 -5.88 14.55
N GLN A 118 -10.36 -6.05 15.82
CA GLN A 118 -9.58 -5.53 16.95
C GLN A 118 -8.20 -6.19 17.05
N GLN A 119 -8.11 -7.49 16.81
CA GLN A 119 -6.85 -8.23 16.79
C GLN A 119 -5.93 -7.71 15.66
N LEU A 120 -6.46 -7.48 14.46
CA LEU A 120 -5.69 -6.92 13.35
C LEU A 120 -5.25 -5.47 13.61
N ALA A 121 -6.10 -4.65 14.23
CA ALA A 121 -5.73 -3.29 14.62
C ALA A 121 -4.64 -3.28 15.72
N HIS A 122 -4.66 -4.26 16.63
CA HIS A 122 -3.57 -4.46 17.58
C HIS A 122 -2.29 -4.92 16.89
N ALA A 123 -2.38 -5.93 16.00
CA ALA A 123 -1.26 -6.41 15.21
C ALA A 123 -0.62 -5.29 14.37
N MET A 124 -1.43 -4.40 13.79
CA MET A 124 -0.95 -3.23 13.07
C MET A 124 -0.03 -2.37 13.94
N ARG A 125 -0.40 -2.17 15.21
CA ARG A 125 0.43 -1.41 16.14
C ARG A 125 1.68 -2.17 16.53
N THR A 126 1.66 -3.48 16.73
CA THR A 126 2.82 -4.24 17.27
C THR A 126 3.79 -4.77 16.21
N ARG A 127 3.34 -4.85 14.95
CA ARG A 127 4.14 -5.29 13.80
C ARG A 127 5.41 -4.45 13.67
N HIS A 128 6.52 -5.13 13.44
CA HIS A 128 7.80 -4.54 13.13
C HIS A 128 8.60 -5.48 12.23
N THR A 129 9.70 -4.98 11.65
CA THR A 129 10.66 -5.78 10.92
C THR A 129 11.79 -6.14 11.86
N ASP A 130 12.04 -7.43 12.06
CA ASP A 130 13.21 -7.93 12.78
C ASP A 130 14.18 -8.59 11.80
N ARG A 131 15.40 -8.05 11.74
CA ARG A 131 16.47 -8.50 10.85
C ARG A 131 17.42 -9.48 11.53
N ARG A 132 17.23 -9.76 12.81
CA ARG A 132 18.01 -10.76 13.54
C ARG A 132 17.65 -12.17 13.08
N PRO A 133 18.50 -13.16 13.40
CA PRO A 133 18.11 -14.55 13.28
C PRO A 133 16.86 -14.86 14.12
N LEU A 134 16.12 -15.85 13.65
CA LEU A 134 14.95 -16.46 14.26
C LEU A 134 15.38 -17.62 15.14
N SER A 135 14.47 -18.09 16.00
CA SER A 135 14.70 -19.30 16.77
C SER A 135 14.73 -20.54 15.85
N GLU A 136 15.34 -21.62 16.33
CA GLU A 136 15.39 -22.91 15.63
C GLU A 136 14.10 -23.73 15.81
N GLN A 137 13.04 -23.13 16.36
CA GLN A 137 11.74 -23.78 16.51
C GLN A 137 10.91 -23.60 15.21
N PRO A 138 10.47 -24.68 14.56
CA PRO A 138 9.67 -24.57 13.35
C PRO A 138 8.27 -24.04 13.64
N LEU A 139 7.72 -23.31 12.68
CA LEU A 139 6.31 -22.94 12.71
C LEU A 139 5.44 -24.18 12.53
N ALA A 140 4.36 -24.27 13.30
CA ALA A 140 3.36 -25.31 13.10
C ALA A 140 2.74 -25.17 11.68
N PRO A 141 2.55 -26.26 10.91
CA PRO A 141 1.99 -26.17 9.56
C PRO A 141 0.62 -25.49 9.49
N ALA A 142 -0.20 -25.63 10.55
CA ALA A 142 -1.49 -24.94 10.66
C ALA A 142 -1.35 -23.41 10.73
N VAL A 143 -0.31 -22.91 11.40
CA VAL A 143 0.00 -21.46 11.49
C VAL A 143 0.39 -20.92 10.11
N VAL A 144 1.27 -21.62 9.39
CA VAL A 144 1.67 -21.23 8.02
C VAL A 144 0.47 -21.20 7.09
N ARG A 145 -0.40 -22.22 7.15
CA ARG A 145 -1.65 -22.25 6.36
C ARG A 145 -2.60 -21.11 6.71
N ALA A 146 -2.78 -20.80 8.00
CA ALA A 146 -3.63 -19.70 8.44
C ALA A 146 -3.13 -18.34 7.94
N ILE A 147 -1.81 -18.12 7.95
CA ILE A 147 -1.18 -16.92 7.39
C ILE A 147 -1.38 -16.85 5.88
N ALA A 148 -1.10 -17.94 5.15
CA ALA A 148 -1.26 -18.00 3.70
C ALA A 148 -2.71 -17.81 3.25
N ALA A 149 -3.68 -18.28 4.03
CA ALA A 149 -5.11 -18.13 3.74
C ALA A 149 -5.63 -16.68 3.87
N CYS A 150 -4.81 -15.74 4.39
CA CYS A 150 -5.15 -14.32 4.42
C CYS A 150 -4.86 -13.60 3.09
N ALA A 151 -4.27 -14.32 2.12
CA ALA A 151 -4.02 -13.82 0.79
C ALA A 151 -5.32 -13.69 -0.01
N ASP A 152 -5.30 -12.77 -0.97
CA ASP A 152 -6.42 -12.50 -1.88
C ASP A 152 -6.42 -13.49 -3.08
N SER A 153 -7.50 -13.53 -3.86
CA SER A 153 -7.53 -14.37 -5.08
C SER A 153 -6.54 -13.89 -6.15
N ASP A 154 -6.31 -12.58 -6.22
CA ASP A 154 -5.43 -11.95 -7.21
C ASP A 154 -3.94 -12.15 -6.91
N VAL A 155 -3.61 -12.34 -5.63
CA VAL A 155 -2.24 -12.46 -5.15
C VAL A 155 -2.18 -13.57 -4.12
N ARG A 156 -1.49 -14.66 -4.50
CA ARG A 156 -1.39 -15.90 -3.74
C ARG A 156 -0.06 -15.96 -2.97
N VAL A 157 -0.01 -16.88 -2.01
CA VAL A 157 1.17 -17.17 -1.19
C VAL A 157 1.68 -18.56 -1.55
N HIS A 158 2.89 -18.65 -2.09
CA HIS A 158 3.58 -19.91 -2.34
C HIS A 158 4.55 -20.21 -1.19
N VAL A 159 4.37 -21.34 -0.50
CA VAL A 159 5.30 -21.78 0.55
C VAL A 159 6.44 -22.55 -0.11
N LEU A 160 7.67 -22.06 0.04
CA LEU A 160 8.83 -22.63 -0.64
C LEU A 160 9.22 -23.98 -0.03
N THR A 161 9.55 -24.94 -0.88
CA THR A 161 10.11 -26.24 -0.46
C THR A 161 11.58 -26.08 -0.06
N ALA A 162 12.16 -27.08 0.62
CA ALA A 162 13.58 -27.05 1.01
C ALA A 162 14.51 -26.85 -0.19
N GLY A 163 14.22 -27.44 -1.36
CA GLY A 163 14.99 -27.22 -2.59
C GLY A 163 14.85 -25.78 -3.10
N GLN A 164 13.63 -25.25 -3.14
CA GLN A 164 13.40 -23.87 -3.57
C GLN A 164 14.00 -22.84 -2.62
N VAL A 165 14.16 -23.15 -1.32
CA VAL A 165 14.88 -22.30 -0.36
C VAL A 165 16.37 -22.18 -0.73
N LEU A 166 17.00 -23.25 -1.25
CA LEU A 166 18.37 -23.19 -1.75
C LEU A 166 18.47 -22.31 -3.00
N ASP A 167 17.52 -22.46 -3.93
CA ASP A 167 17.46 -21.62 -5.12
C ASP A 167 17.25 -20.14 -4.75
N LEU A 168 16.40 -19.86 -3.76
CA LEU A 168 16.17 -18.52 -3.23
C LEU A 168 17.45 -17.97 -2.56
N SER A 169 18.19 -18.79 -1.83
CA SER A 169 19.47 -18.40 -1.22
C SER A 169 20.51 -18.01 -2.29
N ALA A 170 20.61 -18.78 -3.37
CA ALA A 170 21.46 -18.45 -4.51
C ALA A 170 21.00 -17.16 -5.22
N ALA A 171 19.69 -16.98 -5.40
CA ALA A 171 19.11 -15.76 -5.98
C ALA A 171 19.38 -14.53 -5.11
N ALA A 172 19.24 -14.63 -3.78
CA ALA A 172 19.51 -13.54 -2.84
C ALA A 172 20.98 -13.14 -2.83
N SER A 173 21.88 -14.13 -2.82
CA SER A 173 23.33 -13.88 -2.92
C SER A 173 23.70 -13.15 -4.21
N ARG A 174 23.12 -13.59 -5.35
CA ARG A 174 23.35 -12.95 -6.65
C ARG A 174 22.77 -11.53 -6.71
N ALA A 175 21.56 -11.33 -6.19
CA ALA A 175 20.92 -10.01 -6.17
C ALA A 175 21.78 -9.02 -5.38
N GLY A 176 22.24 -9.42 -4.18
CA GLY A 176 23.13 -8.60 -3.36
C GLY A 176 24.44 -8.25 -4.07
N ALA A 177 25.06 -9.22 -4.75
CA ALA A 177 26.30 -8.98 -5.50
C ALA A 177 26.09 -8.02 -6.68
N VAL A 178 24.98 -8.15 -7.42
CA VAL A 178 24.66 -7.25 -8.55
C VAL A 178 24.41 -5.83 -8.05
N LEU A 179 23.59 -5.66 -7.01
CA LEU A 179 23.27 -4.33 -6.47
C LEU A 179 24.50 -3.65 -5.84
N ALA A 180 25.37 -4.41 -5.17
CA ALA A 180 26.61 -3.89 -4.60
C ALA A 180 27.65 -3.49 -5.66
N ALA A 181 27.59 -4.08 -6.85
CA ALA A 181 28.45 -3.74 -7.98
C ALA A 181 27.92 -2.57 -8.82
N ASP A 182 26.68 -2.14 -8.59
CA ASP A 182 26.02 -1.04 -9.29
C ASP A 182 26.14 0.27 -8.49
N PRO A 183 26.97 1.26 -8.91
CA PRO A 183 27.23 2.45 -8.11
C PRO A 183 25.98 3.30 -7.81
N PRO A 184 25.07 3.58 -8.77
CA PRO A 184 23.77 4.19 -8.49
C PRO A 184 22.95 3.46 -7.41
N ALA A 185 22.80 2.13 -7.50
CA ALA A 185 22.05 1.37 -6.51
C ALA A 185 22.72 1.38 -5.13
N SER A 186 24.05 1.31 -5.09
CA SER A 186 24.83 1.36 -3.85
C SER A 186 24.71 2.72 -3.16
N ALA A 187 24.82 3.83 -3.91
CA ALA A 187 24.65 5.19 -3.38
C ALA A 187 23.22 5.45 -2.90
N GLU A 188 22.21 4.97 -3.64
CA GLU A 188 20.82 5.06 -3.23
C GLU A 188 20.55 4.26 -1.96
N LEU A 189 21.11 3.04 -1.87
CA LEU A 189 20.98 2.23 -0.66
C LEU A 189 21.60 2.94 0.53
N GLU A 190 22.84 3.43 0.40
CA GLU A 190 23.55 4.19 1.44
C GLU A 190 22.71 5.39 1.92
N TYR A 191 22.17 6.19 1.01
CA TYR A 191 21.31 7.33 1.35
C TYR A 191 20.11 6.94 2.23
N TRP A 192 19.46 5.81 1.91
CA TRP A 192 18.29 5.34 2.66
C TRP A 192 18.65 4.56 3.92
N THR A 193 19.89 4.13 4.10
CA THR A 193 20.37 3.34 5.25
C THR A 193 21.29 4.09 6.21
N SER A 194 21.66 5.32 5.86
CA SER A 194 22.45 6.25 6.68
C SER A 194 21.59 7.32 7.37
N ARG A 195 20.25 7.16 7.39
CA ARG A 195 19.33 8.14 8.01
C ARG A 195 19.46 8.17 9.53
N THR A 196 18.92 9.21 10.13
CA THR A 196 18.81 9.34 11.59
C THR A 196 17.40 9.02 12.07
N MET A 197 17.24 8.71 13.36
CA MET A 197 15.92 8.50 13.95
C MET A 197 15.00 9.74 13.85
N GLY A 198 15.57 10.94 13.76
CA GLY A 198 14.82 12.19 13.66
C GLY A 198 14.26 12.48 12.27
N ASP A 199 14.79 11.85 11.22
CA ASP A 199 14.38 12.11 9.83
C ASP A 199 12.95 11.66 9.52
N GLY A 200 12.41 10.73 10.32
CA GLY A 200 11.09 10.14 10.05
C GLY A 200 11.07 9.15 8.89
N VAL A 201 12.11 9.08 8.05
CA VAL A 201 12.23 8.23 6.85
C VAL A 201 13.53 7.44 6.83
N GLY A 202 13.59 6.42 5.97
CA GLY A 202 14.77 5.59 5.82
C GLY A 202 15.04 4.73 7.06
N LEU A 203 16.20 4.10 7.05
CA LEU A 203 16.69 3.25 8.13
C LEU A 203 17.92 3.90 8.76
N ALA A 204 17.87 4.05 10.07
CA ALA A 204 19.02 4.44 10.87
C ALA A 204 19.88 3.24 11.25
N LEU A 205 21.15 3.47 11.56
CA LEU A 205 22.13 2.42 11.88
C LEU A 205 21.66 1.49 13.01
N GLN A 206 20.88 1.99 13.97
CA GLN A 206 20.32 1.21 15.08
C GLN A 206 19.29 0.16 14.65
N LEU A 207 18.81 0.23 13.41
CA LEU A 207 17.83 -0.69 12.81
C LEU A 207 18.50 -1.73 11.89
N LEU A 208 19.81 -1.59 11.68
CA LEU A 208 20.61 -2.44 10.81
C LEU A 208 21.53 -3.33 11.66
N PRO A 209 21.68 -4.62 11.32
CA PRO A 209 22.60 -5.52 12.00
C PRO A 209 24.03 -4.96 12.12
N GLU A 210 24.67 -5.12 13.28
CA GLU A 210 26.08 -4.75 13.51
C GLU A 210 27.06 -5.54 12.62
N ARG A 211 26.62 -6.68 12.10
CA ARG A 211 27.33 -7.53 11.14
C ARG A 211 26.30 -8.36 10.35
N ALA A 212 26.72 -9.02 9.28
CA ALA A 212 25.84 -9.92 8.53
C ALA A 212 25.31 -11.04 9.43
N ALA A 213 23.98 -11.23 9.45
CA ALA A 213 23.35 -12.34 10.15
C ALA A 213 23.63 -13.66 9.40
N GLN A 214 23.91 -14.72 10.15
CA GLN A 214 24.05 -16.05 9.58
C GLN A 214 22.64 -16.61 9.38
N THR A 215 22.16 -16.64 8.14
CA THR A 215 20.79 -17.07 7.83
C THR A 215 20.80 -17.99 6.61
N THR A 216 19.87 -18.95 6.55
CA THR A 216 19.77 -19.90 5.41
C THR A 216 19.66 -19.20 4.05
N VAL A 217 18.84 -18.14 3.98
CA VAL A 217 18.79 -17.20 2.86
C VAL A 217 19.40 -15.89 3.36
N PRO A 218 20.44 -15.35 2.71
CA PRO A 218 21.08 -14.14 3.18
C PRO A 218 20.10 -12.96 3.16
N ASN A 219 20.10 -12.19 4.26
CA ASN A 219 19.39 -10.92 4.32
C ASN A 219 20.02 -9.89 3.37
N ARG A 220 19.30 -8.81 3.08
CA ARG A 220 19.83 -7.65 2.34
C ARG A 220 21.17 -7.19 2.94
N GLY A 221 22.20 -7.12 2.11
CA GLY A 221 23.44 -6.41 2.45
C GLY A 221 23.24 -4.90 2.34
N PHE A 222 23.59 -4.15 3.38
CA PHE A 222 23.44 -2.68 3.42
C PHE A 222 24.70 -1.92 3.02
N GLY A 223 25.78 -2.61 2.62
CA GLY A 223 27.08 -1.98 2.27
C GLY A 223 27.90 -1.50 3.47
N HIS A 224 27.28 -1.31 4.64
CA HIS A 224 27.95 -0.92 5.89
C HIS A 224 27.30 -1.61 7.10
N PRO A 225 28.03 -1.77 8.22
CA PRO A 225 27.45 -2.27 9.46
C PRO A 225 26.51 -1.23 10.09
N GLY A 226 25.51 -1.72 10.82
CA GLY A 226 24.72 -0.91 11.74
C GLY A 226 25.18 -1.05 13.18
N THR A 227 24.24 -0.96 14.11
CA THR A 227 24.49 -1.13 15.56
C THR A 227 23.44 -1.99 16.25
N LEU A 228 22.58 -2.70 15.50
CA LEU A 228 21.64 -3.66 16.06
C LEU A 228 22.40 -4.94 16.44
N PRO A 229 22.46 -5.31 17.73
CA PRO A 229 23.11 -6.54 18.14
C PRO A 229 22.40 -7.75 17.54
N ILE A 230 23.17 -8.72 17.07
CA ILE A 230 22.64 -9.99 16.55
C ILE A 230 23.10 -11.16 17.43
N GLY A 231 22.20 -12.11 17.66
CA GLY A 231 22.52 -13.38 18.32
C GLY A 231 23.22 -14.36 17.40
N GLY A 232 23.57 -15.54 17.93
CA GLY A 232 24.23 -16.63 17.19
C GLY A 232 23.29 -17.60 16.48
N GLY A 233 22.01 -17.26 16.28
CA GLY A 233 21.03 -18.10 15.56
C GLY A 233 21.30 -18.20 14.06
N HIS A 234 20.69 -19.18 13.38
CA HIS A 234 21.01 -19.52 11.98
C HIS A 234 19.81 -19.58 11.01
N ASP A 235 18.58 -19.38 11.49
CA ASP A 235 17.34 -19.50 10.69
C ASP A 235 17.12 -20.88 10.04
N ARG A 236 17.56 -21.98 10.64
CA ARG A 236 17.40 -23.29 9.99
C ARG A 236 15.94 -23.75 9.97
N ALA A 237 15.14 -23.26 10.92
CA ALA A 237 13.70 -23.53 11.02
C ALA A 237 12.81 -22.47 10.36
N ALA A 238 13.40 -21.45 9.69
CA ALA A 238 12.64 -20.40 9.04
C ALA A 238 11.80 -20.94 7.87
N THR A 239 10.57 -20.45 7.75
CA THR A 239 9.70 -20.71 6.60
C THR A 239 9.79 -19.55 5.63
N TYR A 240 10.04 -19.83 4.35
CA TYR A 240 10.03 -18.80 3.32
C TYR A 240 8.76 -18.91 2.49
N VAL A 241 8.17 -17.77 2.17
CA VAL A 241 7.02 -17.69 1.28
C VAL A 241 7.24 -16.64 0.19
N LEU A 242 6.61 -16.84 -0.97
CA LEU A 242 6.65 -15.94 -2.11
C LEU A 242 5.23 -15.44 -2.41
N LEU A 243 5.03 -14.12 -2.39
CA LEU A 243 3.83 -13.49 -2.92
C LEU A 243 3.92 -13.44 -4.43
N TYR A 244 2.88 -13.91 -5.12
CA TYR A 244 2.84 -14.01 -6.57
C TYR A 244 1.43 -13.88 -7.14
N GLY A 245 1.32 -13.60 -8.44
CA GLY A 245 0.06 -13.57 -9.16
C GLY A 245 0.26 -13.80 -10.66
N ASP A 246 -0.78 -13.59 -11.45
CA ASP A 246 -0.85 -13.93 -12.88
C ASP A 246 -0.50 -12.78 -13.84
N GLU A 247 -0.34 -11.57 -13.31
CA GLU A 247 -0.09 -10.35 -14.08
C GLU A 247 1.06 -9.54 -13.44
N ASP A 248 1.76 -8.69 -14.20
CA ASP A 248 2.88 -7.88 -13.71
C ASP A 248 2.73 -6.41 -14.05
N ASP A 249 1.67 -5.81 -13.51
CA ASP A 249 1.30 -4.42 -13.74
C ASP A 249 1.06 -3.66 -12.42
N PRO A 250 0.93 -2.32 -12.47
CA PRO A 250 0.69 -1.51 -11.28
C PRO A 250 -0.56 -1.91 -10.47
N HIS A 251 -1.60 -2.47 -11.10
CA HIS A 251 -2.79 -2.95 -10.40
C HIS A 251 -2.46 -4.13 -9.51
N ARG A 252 -1.73 -5.10 -10.06
CA ARG A 252 -1.25 -6.26 -9.29
C ARG A 252 -0.23 -5.91 -8.23
N TRP A 253 0.65 -4.95 -8.49
CA TRP A 253 1.61 -4.50 -7.47
C TRP A 253 0.89 -3.87 -6.27
N LEU A 254 -0.15 -3.07 -6.52
CA LEU A 254 -0.95 -2.46 -5.45
C LEU A 254 -1.68 -3.55 -4.64
N LYS A 255 -2.34 -4.50 -5.32
CA LYS A 255 -2.97 -5.66 -4.68
C LYS A 255 -1.96 -6.51 -3.91
N ALA A 256 -0.73 -6.67 -4.42
CA ALA A 256 0.33 -7.40 -3.73
C ALA A 256 0.74 -6.70 -2.43
N GLY A 257 0.68 -5.37 -2.40
CA GLY A 257 0.85 -4.58 -1.18
C GLY A 257 -0.25 -4.81 -0.15
N GLU A 258 -1.50 -4.85 -0.59
CA GLU A 258 -2.63 -5.17 0.29
C GLU A 258 -2.50 -6.58 0.87
N THR A 259 -2.16 -7.56 0.04
CA THR A 259 -1.90 -8.94 0.46
C THR A 259 -0.70 -9.05 1.40
N LEU A 260 0.39 -8.32 1.13
CA LEU A 260 1.53 -8.22 2.06
C LEU A 260 1.04 -7.77 3.44
N SER A 261 0.22 -6.72 3.50
CA SER A 261 -0.31 -6.25 4.76
C SER A 261 -1.19 -7.31 5.43
N ALA A 262 -2.10 -7.97 4.72
CA ALA A 262 -2.99 -8.96 5.29
C ALA A 262 -2.21 -10.13 5.91
N VAL A 263 -1.26 -10.69 5.14
CA VAL A 263 -0.35 -11.77 5.56
C VAL A 263 0.48 -11.37 6.77
N TRP A 264 1.07 -10.17 6.77
CA TRP A 264 1.95 -9.72 7.86
C TRP A 264 1.17 -9.42 9.15
N LEU A 265 -0.03 -8.83 9.06
CA LEU A 265 -0.86 -8.59 10.22
C LEU A 265 -1.38 -9.91 10.82
N ALA A 266 -1.75 -10.88 9.99
CA ALA A 266 -2.13 -12.22 10.45
C ALA A 266 -0.96 -12.95 11.13
N ALA A 267 0.24 -12.89 10.53
CA ALA A 267 1.45 -13.45 11.14
C ALA A 267 1.74 -12.80 12.51
N THR A 268 1.65 -11.47 12.59
CA THR A 268 1.87 -10.73 13.85
C THR A 268 0.86 -11.11 14.91
N ALA A 269 -0.42 -11.26 14.55
CA ALA A 269 -1.48 -11.72 15.45
C ALA A 269 -1.26 -13.15 15.99
N LEU A 270 -0.48 -13.96 15.28
CA LEU A 270 -0.08 -15.31 15.65
C LEU A 270 1.35 -15.37 16.25
N ASN A 271 1.93 -14.21 16.61
CA ASN A 271 3.29 -14.07 17.15
C ASN A 271 4.40 -14.59 16.21
N VAL A 272 4.17 -14.53 14.90
CA VAL A 272 5.15 -14.88 13.86
C VAL A 272 5.85 -13.61 13.37
N SER A 273 7.18 -13.62 13.44
CA SER A 273 8.04 -12.59 12.87
C SER A 273 8.06 -12.70 11.35
N VAL A 274 8.11 -11.56 10.67
CA VAL A 274 8.14 -11.46 9.21
C VAL A 274 9.24 -10.50 8.79
N LEU A 275 10.08 -10.93 7.86
CA LEU A 275 11.09 -10.11 7.19
C LEU A 275 10.88 -10.18 5.66
N PRO A 276 10.57 -9.05 5.00
CA PRO A 276 10.58 -8.97 3.55
C PRO A 276 11.99 -9.05 2.98
N LEU A 277 12.15 -9.81 1.90
CA LEU A 277 13.37 -9.94 1.10
C LEU A 277 13.07 -9.39 -0.30
N SER A 278 13.31 -8.10 -0.52
CA SER A 278 12.96 -7.43 -1.77
C SER A 278 14.07 -7.44 -2.83
N ASP A 279 15.33 -7.66 -2.46
CA ASP A 279 16.46 -7.65 -3.42
C ASP A 279 16.27 -8.66 -4.56
N VAL A 280 15.73 -9.84 -4.21
CA VAL A 280 15.53 -10.95 -5.14
C VAL A 280 14.53 -10.65 -6.25
N VAL A 281 13.61 -9.70 -6.04
CA VAL A 281 12.65 -9.26 -7.05
C VAL A 281 13.07 -7.98 -7.78
N THR A 282 14.07 -7.24 -7.29
CA THR A 282 14.55 -6.00 -7.93
C THR A 282 15.54 -6.26 -9.05
N VAL A 283 16.28 -7.38 -9.01
CA VAL A 283 17.24 -7.73 -10.08
C VAL A 283 16.56 -8.63 -11.12
N PRO A 284 16.54 -8.27 -12.42
CA PRO A 284 15.80 -9.01 -13.45
C PRO A 284 16.13 -10.51 -13.49
N ALA A 285 17.42 -10.86 -13.47
CA ALA A 285 17.87 -12.25 -13.55
C ALA A 285 17.48 -13.11 -12.33
N THR A 286 17.41 -12.51 -11.13
CA THR A 286 17.01 -13.23 -9.91
C THR A 286 15.50 -13.32 -9.79
N ARG A 287 14.78 -12.29 -10.25
CA ARG A 287 13.32 -12.31 -10.37
C ARG A 287 12.87 -13.42 -11.32
N GLU A 288 13.55 -13.59 -12.44
CA GLU A 288 13.31 -14.68 -13.38
C GLU A 288 13.65 -16.06 -12.77
N ALA A 289 14.64 -16.13 -11.86
CA ALA A 289 14.88 -17.36 -11.10
C ALA A 289 13.73 -17.69 -10.14
N LEU A 290 13.13 -16.70 -9.47
CA LEU A 290 11.93 -16.89 -8.65
C LEU A 290 10.73 -17.32 -9.49
N ARG A 291 10.55 -16.75 -10.69
CA ARG A 291 9.48 -17.13 -11.61
C ARG A 291 9.50 -18.63 -11.94
N ARG A 292 10.68 -19.21 -12.13
CA ARG A 292 10.84 -20.66 -12.37
C ARG A 292 10.48 -21.56 -11.17
N MET A 293 10.35 -21.00 -9.96
CA MET A 293 9.85 -21.73 -8.79
C MET A 293 8.32 -21.82 -8.77
N LEU A 294 7.66 -20.97 -9.53
CA LEU A 294 6.21 -20.90 -9.69
C LEU A 294 5.80 -21.63 -10.98
N THR A 295 4.57 -21.41 -11.45
CA THR A 295 4.21 -21.78 -12.81
C THR A 295 4.83 -20.80 -13.82
N ALA A 296 5.07 -21.24 -15.05
CA ALA A 296 5.74 -20.41 -16.07
C ALA A 296 5.00 -19.09 -16.38
N LEU A 297 3.69 -19.02 -16.11
CA LEU A 297 2.86 -17.85 -16.37
C LEU A 297 2.80 -16.87 -15.20
N ASP A 298 3.08 -17.33 -13.98
CA ASP A 298 2.97 -16.49 -12.78
C ASP A 298 4.16 -15.51 -12.63
N HIS A 299 3.95 -14.46 -11.85
CA HIS A 299 4.86 -13.37 -11.61
C HIS A 299 5.15 -13.20 -10.10
N PRO A 300 6.44 -13.21 -9.68
CA PRO A 300 6.81 -12.98 -8.29
C PRO A 300 6.77 -11.48 -7.92
N TYR A 301 6.18 -11.16 -6.76
CA TYR A 301 6.10 -9.80 -6.23
C TYR A 301 7.03 -9.55 -5.05
N LEU A 302 7.08 -10.46 -4.06
CA LEU A 302 7.88 -10.26 -2.85
C LEU A 302 8.07 -11.56 -2.08
N THR A 303 9.30 -11.83 -1.64
CA THR A 303 9.59 -12.96 -0.74
C THR A 303 9.55 -12.52 0.72
N LEU A 304 9.03 -13.37 1.60
CA LEU A 304 8.97 -13.15 3.05
C LEU A 304 9.64 -14.32 3.78
N ARG A 305 10.44 -13.99 4.79
CA ARG A 305 10.93 -14.94 5.81
C ARG A 305 10.00 -14.89 7.01
N LEU A 306 9.48 -16.05 7.42
CA LEU A 306 8.58 -16.24 8.56
C LEU A 306 9.27 -17.11 9.62
N GLY A 307 9.06 -16.79 10.90
CA GLY A 307 9.45 -17.69 11.98
C GLY A 307 9.22 -17.11 13.36
N ILE A 308 9.63 -17.85 14.37
CA ILE A 308 9.54 -17.41 15.76
C ILE A 308 10.76 -16.52 16.03
N ALA A 309 10.52 -15.30 16.52
CA ALA A 309 11.62 -14.44 16.93
C ALA A 309 12.41 -15.13 18.06
N ASP A 310 13.73 -15.22 17.91
CA ASP A 310 14.59 -15.65 19.02
C ASP A 310 14.45 -14.62 20.15
N PRO A 311 14.08 -15.00 21.39
CA PRO A 311 13.81 -14.06 22.47
C PRO A 311 14.96 -13.05 22.58
N PRO A 312 14.71 -11.79 22.23
CA PRO A 312 15.79 -10.85 22.15
C PRO A 312 16.19 -10.39 23.55
N SER A 313 17.38 -9.81 23.67
CA SER A 313 17.79 -8.97 24.81
C SER A 313 16.95 -7.67 24.96
N GLY A 314 15.80 -7.58 24.27
CA GLY A 314 14.85 -6.47 24.29
C GLY A 314 14.07 -6.34 22.97
N PRO A 315 12.85 -5.76 22.97
CA PRO A 315 12.10 -5.51 21.75
C PRO A 315 12.91 -4.62 20.79
N PRO A 316 12.91 -4.90 19.47
CA PRO A 316 13.64 -4.08 18.52
C PRO A 316 13.07 -2.66 18.52
N ARG A 317 13.95 -1.68 18.26
CA ARG A 317 13.53 -0.28 18.16
C ARG A 317 12.53 -0.11 17.02
N ARG A 318 11.49 0.67 17.26
CA ARG A 318 10.54 1.03 16.19
C ARG A 318 11.21 1.94 15.19
N THR A 319 11.01 1.66 13.92
CA THR A 319 11.38 2.55 12.82
C THR A 319 10.63 3.88 12.95
N PRO A 320 11.29 5.04 12.75
CA PRO A 320 10.62 6.33 12.81
C PRO A 320 9.61 6.48 11.65
N ARG A 321 8.72 7.45 11.79
CA ARG A 321 7.69 7.78 10.79
C ARG A 321 7.64 9.28 10.58
N LEU A 322 7.28 9.68 9.37
CA LEU A 322 7.00 11.08 9.08
C LEU A 322 5.80 11.56 9.91
N PRO A 323 5.78 12.84 10.29
CA PRO A 323 4.60 13.46 10.90
C PRO A 323 3.38 13.33 9.99
N ALA A 324 2.19 13.13 10.58
CA ALA A 324 0.93 12.99 9.84
C ALA A 324 0.69 14.15 8.86
N ALA A 325 1.02 15.38 9.25
CA ALA A 325 0.87 16.57 8.41
C ALA A 325 1.69 16.54 7.09
N GLN A 326 2.71 15.69 6.98
CA GLN A 326 3.46 15.49 5.73
C GLN A 326 2.88 14.38 4.84
N LEU A 327 1.97 13.57 5.38
CA LEU A 327 1.43 12.38 4.73
C LEU A 327 -0.08 12.43 4.55
N VAL A 328 -0.79 13.28 5.29
CA VAL A 328 -2.25 13.38 5.31
C VAL A 328 -2.61 14.86 5.16
N GLU A 329 -3.37 15.14 4.12
CA GLU A 329 -3.88 16.47 3.78
C GLU A 329 -5.40 16.44 3.84
N ALA A 330 -6.00 17.23 4.72
CA ALA A 330 -7.43 17.46 4.71
C ALA A 330 -7.79 18.48 3.63
N VAL A 331 -8.70 18.11 2.74
CA VAL A 331 -9.23 18.99 1.70
C VAL A 331 -10.48 19.66 2.26
N PRO A 332 -10.51 21.01 2.36
CA PRO A 332 -11.69 21.70 2.83
C PRO A 332 -12.86 21.45 1.87
N PRO A 333 -14.11 21.39 2.37
CA PRO A 333 -15.28 21.32 1.51
C PRO A 333 -15.25 22.51 0.53
N ALA A 334 -15.64 22.28 -0.72
CA ALA A 334 -15.78 23.36 -1.68
C ALA A 334 -16.71 24.43 -1.09
N PRO A 335 -16.41 25.73 -1.23
CA PRO A 335 -17.33 26.77 -0.80
C PRO A 335 -18.67 26.55 -1.50
N ASP A 336 -19.78 26.68 -0.77
CA ASP A 336 -21.11 26.69 -1.33
C ASP A 336 -21.15 27.76 -2.43
N THR A 337 -21.03 27.35 -3.69
CA THR A 337 -21.34 28.23 -4.81
C THR A 337 -22.85 28.41 -4.76
N ALA A 338 -23.28 29.52 -4.15
CA ALA A 338 -24.66 29.97 -4.24
C ALA A 338 -25.10 29.87 -5.71
N PRO A 339 -26.27 29.29 -5.99
CA PRO A 339 -26.78 29.28 -7.36
C PRO A 339 -26.76 30.72 -7.89
N PRO A 340 -26.37 30.93 -9.16
CA PRO A 340 -26.35 32.27 -9.73
C PRO A 340 -27.72 32.91 -9.49
N PRO A 341 -27.78 34.20 -9.08
CA PRO A 341 -29.05 34.85 -8.83
C PRO A 341 -29.91 34.69 -10.08
N HIS A 342 -31.13 34.16 -9.90
CA HIS A 342 -32.11 34.11 -10.98
C HIS A 342 -32.25 35.53 -11.53
N ASP A 343 -31.85 35.72 -12.78
CA ASP A 343 -32.11 36.94 -13.52
C ASP A 343 -33.64 37.09 -13.55
N HIS A 344 -34.16 37.97 -12.69
CA HIS A 344 -35.54 38.41 -12.73
C HIS A 344 -35.68 39.22 -14.02
N GLN A 345 -35.94 38.52 -15.11
CA GLN A 345 -36.35 39.14 -16.36
C GLN A 345 -37.74 39.75 -16.10
N PRO A 346 -37.88 41.09 -16.13
CA PRO A 346 -39.17 41.72 -15.92
C PRO A 346 -40.12 41.34 -17.07
N PRO A 347 -41.44 41.20 -16.80
CA PRO A 347 -42.40 40.82 -17.82
C PRO A 347 -42.42 41.88 -18.93
N PRO A 348 -42.64 41.48 -20.20
CA PRO A 348 -42.63 42.42 -21.31
C PRO A 348 -43.77 43.42 -21.16
N GLN A 349 -43.44 44.71 -21.24
CA GLN A 349 -44.43 45.77 -21.27
C GLN A 349 -45.20 45.71 -22.60
N VAL A 350 -46.53 45.63 -22.48
CA VAL A 350 -47.46 45.80 -23.58
C VAL A 350 -47.52 47.28 -23.91
N GLY A 351 -47.05 47.67 -25.09
CA GLY A 351 -47.01 49.06 -25.55
C GLY A 351 -47.27 49.18 -27.04
N ASP A 352 -48.51 49.59 -27.35
CA ASP A 352 -49.07 50.24 -28.53
C ASP A 352 -48.68 49.82 -29.96
N VAL A 353 -49.70 49.22 -30.59
CA VAL A 353 -49.91 49.11 -32.02
C VAL A 353 -50.32 50.49 -32.58
N MET A 354 -49.60 50.99 -33.58
CA MET A 354 -50.17 51.84 -34.63
C MET A 354 -49.53 51.51 -36.00
N PRO A 355 -50.28 51.64 -37.10
CA PRO A 355 -50.06 50.90 -38.33
C PRO A 355 -49.23 51.68 -39.34
N ASN A 356 -48.57 50.97 -40.27
CA ASN A 356 -48.44 51.55 -41.60
C ASN A 356 -48.51 50.51 -42.72
N ALA A 357 -49.26 50.93 -43.74
CA ALA A 357 -49.78 50.14 -44.83
C ALA A 357 -48.79 50.02 -46.01
N SER A 358 -49.11 49.03 -46.86
CA SER A 358 -48.80 48.96 -48.31
C SER A 358 -47.33 48.60 -48.65
N THR A 359 -47.02 47.69 -49.58
CA THR A 359 -47.74 47.28 -50.79
C THR A 359 -47.10 46.00 -51.38
N THR A 360 -47.83 45.34 -52.28
CA THR A 360 -47.39 44.41 -53.36
C THR A 360 -47.03 42.94 -53.04
N ARG A 361 -48.04 42.07 -53.27
CA ARG A 361 -47.94 40.74 -53.94
C ARG A 361 -47.71 40.96 -55.47
N PRO A 362 -47.40 39.95 -56.35
CA PRO A 362 -47.76 38.52 -56.24
C PRO A 362 -46.78 37.47 -56.84
N GLY A 363 -47.10 36.18 -56.59
CA GLY A 363 -46.67 35.01 -57.38
C GLY A 363 -45.76 34.05 -56.61
N ARG A 364 -45.94 32.72 -56.54
CA ARG A 364 -46.64 31.77 -57.42
C ARG A 364 -46.89 30.45 -56.65
N LEU A 365 -48.11 29.90 -56.82
CA LEU A 365 -48.54 28.49 -56.93
C LEU A 365 -47.60 27.34 -56.44
N ASP A 366 -47.96 26.70 -55.31
CA ASP A 366 -48.55 25.33 -55.14
C ASP A 366 -48.11 24.15 -56.05
N PRO A 367 -48.45 22.87 -55.75
CA PRO A 367 -48.13 21.99 -54.60
C PRO A 367 -47.51 20.63 -55.04
N GLY A 368 -47.05 19.83 -54.08
CA GLY A 368 -47.38 18.39 -54.10
C GLY A 368 -46.25 17.34 -54.05
N HIS A 369 -46.68 16.20 -53.50
CA HIS A 369 -46.11 14.84 -53.50
C HIS A 369 -45.03 14.50 -52.47
N ARG A 370 -45.33 13.71 -51.43
CA ARG A 370 -45.59 12.24 -51.34
C ARG A 370 -44.31 11.39 -51.41
N ALA A 371 -44.10 10.65 -50.32
CA ALA A 371 -43.56 9.30 -50.21
C ALA A 371 -42.11 9.03 -50.65
N MET A 372 -41.24 8.77 -49.67
CA MET A 372 -40.86 7.39 -49.28
C MET A 372 -40.42 7.36 -47.82
#